data_AF-A0A9X5N471-F1
#
_entry.id   AF-A0A9X5N471-F1
#
_cell.length_a   1.000
_cell.length_b   1.000
_cell.length_c   1.000
_cell.angle_alpha   90.00
_cell.angle_beta   90.00
_cell.angle_gamma   90.00
#
_symmetry.space_group_name_H-M   'P 1'
#
loop_
_entity.id
_entity.type
_entity.pdbx_description
1 polymer ?
#
loop_
_entity_poly.entity_id
_entity_poly.type
_entity_poly.pdbx_seq_one_letter_code
_entity_poly.pdbx_strand_id
1 'polypeptide(L)' 'MGIIYDELELLEIFRNEHKVIDADASIYSYKSTDALGYTLELFIFIYISYAIFKLTHENLKSLIYDWICWYYKKIVT' A
#
# COMPACT_ATOMS: atom_id res chain seq x y z
N MET A 1 -11.21 -1.11 -19.13
CA MET A 1 -10.83 -1.17 -17.70
C MET A 1 -10.11 0.13 -17.37
N GLY A 2 -10.73 1.03 -16.62
CA GLY A 2 -10.09 2.29 -16.23
C GLY A 2 -8.97 2.01 -15.23
N ILE A 3 -7.85 2.70 -15.35
CA ILE A 3 -6.68 2.56 -14.49
C ILE A 3 -7.10 2.94 -13.05
N ILE A 4 -7.11 1.96 -12.13
CA ILE A 4 -7.62 2.10 -10.75
C ILE A 4 -6.57 2.76 -9.84
N TYR A 5 -5.29 2.60 -10.15
CA TYR A 5 -4.12 3.28 -9.56
C TYR A 5 -2.95 3.22 -10.56
N ASP A 6 -1.97 4.12 -10.43
CA ASP A 6 -0.79 4.16 -11.30
C ASP A 6 0.36 3.33 -10.68
N GLU A 7 0.66 2.18 -11.30
CA GLU A 7 1.70 1.26 -10.84
C GLU A 7 3.11 1.88 -10.90
N LEU A 8 3.37 2.77 -11.86
CA LEU A 8 4.66 3.42 -12.02
C LEU A 8 4.88 4.45 -10.91
N GLU A 9 3.83 5.21 -10.59
CA GLU A 9 3.87 6.21 -9.52
C GLU A 9 4.12 5.55 -8.15
N LEU A 10 3.44 4.42 -7.88
CA LEU A 10 3.68 3.65 -6.65
C LEU A 10 5.06 3.02 -6.63
N LEU A 11 5.58 2.55 -7.77
CA LEU A 11 6.94 2.05 -7.87
C LEU A 11 7.96 3.16 -7.57
N GLU A 12 7.73 4.39 -8.00
CA GLU A 12 8.61 5.53 -7.68
C GLU A 12 8.58 5.88 -6.18
N ILE A 13 7.40 5.86 -5.56
CA ILE A 13 7.22 6.21 -4.14
C ILE A 13 7.84 5.15 -3.23
N PHE A 14 7.52 3.88 -3.45
CA PHE A 14 7.98 2.79 -2.61
C PHE A 14 9.36 2.27 -3.00
N ARG A 15 9.84 2.61 -4.21
CA ARG A 15 11.09 2.14 -4.81
C ARG A 15 11.24 0.62 -4.81
N ASN A 16 10.10 -0.07 -4.83
CA ASN A 16 10.02 -1.50 -4.69
C ASN A 16 8.81 -2.01 -5.45
N GLU A 17 8.95 -3.19 -6.06
CA GLU A 17 7.84 -3.84 -6.73
C GLU A 17 6.77 -4.25 -5.70
N HIS A 18 5.53 -4.31 -6.16
CA HIS A 18 4.47 -4.84 -5.32
C HIS A 18 4.70 -6.32 -5.03
N LYS A 19 4.32 -6.72 -3.83
CA LYS A 19 4.10 -8.11 -3.52
C LYS A 19 2.65 -8.46 -3.80
N VAL A 20 2.43 -9.51 -4.58
CA VAL A 20 1.10 -10.11 -4.77
C VAL A 20 0.76 -10.87 -3.50
N ILE A 21 -0.31 -10.47 -2.80
CA ILE A 21 -0.83 -11.17 -1.62
C ILE A 21 -1.82 -12.24 -2.08
N ASP A 22 -2.75 -11.85 -2.95
CA ASP A 22 -3.75 -12.74 -3.52
C ASP A 22 -4.06 -12.27 -4.95
N ALA A 23 -3.64 -13.04 -5.94
CA ALA A 23 -3.84 -12.68 -7.35
C ALA A 23 -5.32 -12.78 -7.74
N ASP A 24 -6.04 -13.75 -7.19
CA ASP A 24 -7.44 -14.04 -7.50
C ASP A 24 -8.35 -12.94 -6.96
N ALA A 25 -8.08 -12.49 -5.73
CA ALA A 25 -8.74 -11.35 -5.11
C ALA A 25 -8.13 -9.99 -5.51
N SER A 26 -7.11 -9.98 -6.39
CA SER A 26 -6.39 -8.77 -6.84
C SER A 26 -5.97 -7.88 -5.67
N ILE A 27 -5.27 -8.48 -4.71
CA ILE A 27 -4.71 -7.86 -3.51
C ILE A 27 -3.20 -7.77 -3.65
N TYR A 28 -2.70 -6.54 -3.55
CA TYR A 28 -1.28 -6.20 -3.70
C TYR A 28 -0.81 -5.41 -2.49
N SER A 29 0.47 -5.53 -2.16
CA SER A 29 1.09 -4.68 -1.14
C SER A 29 2.39 -4.07 -1.63
N TYR A 30 2.56 -2.78 -1.38
CA TYR A 30 3.80 -2.05 -1.56
C TYR A 30 4.41 -1.79 -0.19
N LYS A 31 5.72 -2.00 -0.05
CA LYS A 31 6.42 -1.85 1.21
C LYS A 31 7.76 -1.15 1.02
N SER A 32 8.01 -0.15 1.86
CA SER A 32 9.29 0.54 1.96
C SER A 32 9.71 0.63 3.43
N THR A 33 10.97 0.35 3.70
CA THR A 33 11.55 0.44 5.05
C THR A 33 12.75 1.36 4.99
N ASP A 34 12.79 2.36 5.88
CA ASP A 34 13.92 3.27 5.98
C ASP A 34 15.02 2.74 6.90
N ALA A 35 16.18 3.40 6.88
CA ALA A 35 17.32 3.04 7.71
C ALA A 35 17.13 3.32 9.21
N LEU A 36 16.06 4.05 9.57
CA LEU A 36 15.71 4.38 10.95
C LEU A 36 14.74 3.36 11.55
N GLY A 37 14.29 2.37 10.76
CA GLY A 37 13.41 1.29 11.22
C GLY A 37 11.91 1.58 10.98
N TYR A 38 11.55 2.69 10.34
CA TYR A 38 10.17 2.96 9.92
C TYR A 38 9.84 2.17 8.68
N THR A 39 8.67 1.54 8.69
CA THR A 39 8.14 0.74 7.59
C THR A 39 6.79 1.29 7.18
N LEU A 40 6.74 1.76 5.93
CA LEU A 40 5.55 2.19 5.22
C LEU A 40 5.01 1.01 4.40
N GLU A 41 3.74 0.65 4.59
CA GLU A 41 3.11 -0.44 3.86
C GLU A 41 1.74 -0.02 3.35
N LEU A 42 1.54 -0.11 2.03
CA LEU A 42 0.28 0.16 1.35
C LEU A 42 -0.30 -1.15 0.84
N PHE A 43 -1.52 -1.46 1.23
CA PHE A 43 -2.31 -2.58 0.73
C PHE A 43 -3.37 -2.06 -0.22
N ILE A 44 -3.48 -2.65 -1.41
CA ILE A 44 -4.43 -2.27 -2.44
C ILE A 44 -5.30 -3.48 -2.75
N PHE A 45 -6.61 -3.28 -2.65
CA PHE A 45 -7.62 -4.28 -2.95
C PHE A 45 -8.44 -3.76 -4.13
N ILE A 46 -8.15 -4.27 -5.34
CA ILE A 46 -8.68 -3.71 -6.59
C ILE A 46 -10.19 -3.93 -6.69
N TYR A 47 -10.65 -5.16 -6.50
CA TYR A 47 -12.07 -5.51 -6.71
C TYR A 47 -13.03 -4.74 -5.80
N ILE A 48 -12.62 -4.51 -4.55
CA ILE A 48 -13.43 -3.81 -3.55
C ILE A 48 -13.11 -2.32 -3.45
N SER A 49 -12.21 -1.79 -4.31
CA SER A 49 -11.79 -0.38 -4.34
C SER A 49 -11.44 0.15 -2.94
N TYR A 50 -10.57 -0.61 -2.28
CA TYR A 50 -10.23 -0.44 -0.87
C TYR A 50 -8.71 -0.44 -0.70
N ALA A 51 -8.18 0.48 0.11
CA ALA A 51 -6.75 0.59 0.35
C ALA A 51 -6.47 0.84 1.82
N ILE A 52 -5.39 0.23 2.32
CA ILE A 52 -4.94 0.42 3.70
C ILE A 52 -3.51 0.94 3.66
N PHE A 53 -3.25 2.02 4.38
CA PHE A 53 -1.94 2.58 4.58
C PHE A 53 -1.51 2.40 6.02
N LYS A 54 -0.36 1.76 6.22
CA LYS A 54 0.18 1.44 7.54
C LYS A 54 1.58 2.01 7.67
N LEU A 55 1.82 2.67 8.81
CA LEU A 55 3.14 3.04 9.26
C LEU A 55 3.47 2.27 10.54
N THR A 56 4.54 1.48 10.49
CA THR A 56 5.05 0.73 11.64
C THR A 56 6.51 1.09 11.88
N HIS A 57 7.03 0.77 13.06
CA HIS A 57 8.44 0.94 13.37
C HIS A 57 8.91 -0.28 14.17
N GLU A 58 10.10 -0.78 13.87
CA GLU A 58 10.61 -2.04 14.43
C GLU A 58 10.62 -2.07 15.97
N ASN A 59 10.89 -0.93 16.61
CA ASN A 59 10.94 -0.81 18.07
C ASN A 59 9.59 -0.52 18.72
N LEU A 60 8.52 -0.38 17.93
CA LEU A 60 7.16 -0.19 18.43
C LEU A 60 6.35 -1.45 18.21
N LYS A 61 5.82 -2.04 19.30
CA LYS A 61 4.88 -3.17 19.21
C LYS A 61 3.53 -2.80 18.59
N SER A 62 3.22 -1.51 18.55
CA SER A 62 1.95 -0.98 18.06
C SER A 62 2.16 -0.24 16.74
N LEU A 63 1.13 -0.25 15.90
CA LEU A 63 1.10 0.56 14.69
C LEU A 63 1.24 2.04 15.05
N ILE A 64 2.07 2.77 14.30
CA ILE A 64 2.18 4.23 14.48
C ILE A 64 0.95 4.91 13.88
N TYR A 65 0.53 4.45 12.71
CA TYR A 65 -0.58 5.06 11.97
C TYR A 65 -1.24 4.03 11.06
N ASP A 66 -2.57 3.93 11.16
CA ASP A 66 -3.42 3.14 10.26
C ASP A 66 -4.40 4.11 9.61
N TRP A 67 -4.41 4.14 8.28
CA TRP A 67 -5.46 4.83 7.55
C TRP A 67 -6.05 3.93 6.49
N ILE A 68 -7.37 3.86 6.53
CA ILE A 68 -8.17 3.09 5.62
C ILE A 68 -8.91 4.04 4.67
N CYS A 69 -8.73 3.81 3.36
CA CYS A 69 -9.44 4.51 2.30
C CYS A 69 -10.48 3.57 1.67
N TRP A 70 -11.76 3.90 1.85
CA TRP A 70 -12.89 3.14 1.31
C TRP A 70 -13.43 3.78 0.03
N TYR A 71 -13.86 2.96 -0.93
CA TYR A 71 -14.57 3.38 -2.14
C TYR A 71 -13.80 4.42 -2.98
N TYR A 72 -12.48 4.29 -3.08
CA TYR A 72 -11.73 5.23 -3.90
C TYR A 72 -12.06 5.00 -5.38
N LYS A 73 -12.32 6.09 -6.11
CA LYS A 73 -12.47 6.03 -7.58
C LYS A 73 -11.12 6.07 -8.31
N LYS A 74 -10.12 6.67 -7.66
CA LYS A 74 -8.75 6.80 -8.13
C LYS A 74 -7.86 7.08 -6.93
N ILE A 75 -6.71 6.43 -6.86
CA ILE A 75 -5.62 6.84 -5.96
C ILE A 75 -4.78 7.86 -6.72
N VAL A 76 -4.68 9.08 -6.19
CA VAL A 76 -3.77 10.13 -6.67
C VAL A 76 -2.83 10.38 -5.50
N THR A 77 -1.55 10.10 -5.71
CA THR A 77 -0.50 10.20 -4.69
C THR A 77 0.18 11.57 -4.67
#